data_AF-A0A7Y4UL92-F1
#
_entry.id   AF-A0A7Y4UL92-F1
#
_cell.length_a   1.000
_cell.length_b   1.000
_cell.length_c   1.000
_cell.angle_alpha   90.00
_cell.angle_beta   90.00
_cell.angle_gamma   90.00
#
_symmetry.space_group_name_H-M   'P 1'
#
loop_
_entity.id
_entity.type
_entity.pdbx_description
1 polymer ?
#
loop_
_entity_poly.entity_id
_entity_poly.type
_entity_poly.pdbx_seq_one_letter_code
_entity_poly.pdbx_strand_id
1 'polypeptide(L)'
;MDTAREKEAINAYLKLLQAKGVPSGMLYKRALFLDKLSLYIAEKALNRDLFSQALDDVISTFSSEDWHEDLNTAREFYPFWVKNMKAIAAFSVNYSIETASVQWKPVATTLKSLTESILTTQFETAENIALTAYARALSNGGAELKLVNTCITLAKIILMRLKDAPIKNIKSYRIATDLTLPLFNMPENKHLFLIVVREFYNFWSGDPDAASKVLKLV
;
A
#
# COMPACT_ATOMS: atom_id res chain seq x y z
N MET A 1 9.78 -16.26 22.35
CA MET A 1 8.82 -15.26 21.85
C MET A 1 7.44 -15.78 22.13
N ASP A 2 6.67 -15.06 22.94
CA ASP A 2 5.26 -15.35 23.17
C ASP A 2 4.43 -14.67 22.07
N THR A 3 3.67 -15.47 21.31
CA THR A 3 2.80 -15.00 20.22
C THR A 3 1.33 -15.30 20.48
N ALA A 4 0.93 -15.55 21.73
CA ALA A 4 -0.44 -15.91 22.07
C ALA A 4 -1.46 -14.86 21.58
N ARG A 5 -1.14 -13.56 21.77
CA ARG A 5 -1.96 -12.43 21.30
C ARG A 5 -2.13 -12.43 19.78
N GLU A 6 -1.03 -12.59 19.04
CA GLU A 6 -1.03 -12.60 17.58
C GLU A 6 -1.82 -13.80 17.05
N LYS A 7 -1.63 -14.99 17.63
CA LYS A 7 -2.36 -16.20 17.26
C LYS A 7 -3.87 -16.05 17.48
N GLU A 8 -4.28 -15.41 18.57
CA GLU A 8 -5.70 -15.09 18.81
C GLU A 8 -6.26 -14.20 17.68
N ALA A 9 -5.55 -13.13 17.31
CA ALA A 9 -5.95 -12.23 16.24
C ALA A 9 -6.02 -12.94 14.88
N ILE A 10 -5.02 -13.78 14.56
CA ILE A 10 -4.96 -14.55 13.31
C ILE A 10 -6.16 -15.50 13.23
N ASN A 11 -6.43 -16.22 14.32
CA ASN A 11 -7.56 -17.14 14.37
C ASN A 11 -8.91 -16.41 14.18
N ALA A 12 -9.08 -15.24 14.79
CA ALA A 12 -10.29 -14.44 14.62
C ALA A 12 -10.47 -13.97 13.17
N TYR A 13 -9.39 -13.50 12.54
CA TYR A 13 -9.38 -13.08 11.14
C TYR A 13 -9.73 -14.25 10.20
N LEU A 14 -9.03 -15.38 10.31
CA LEU A 14 -9.24 -16.54 9.45
C LEU A 14 -10.63 -17.16 9.63
N LYS A 15 -11.15 -17.22 10.86
CA LYS A 15 -12.52 -17.69 11.12
C LYS A 15 -13.56 -16.80 10.45
N LEU A 16 -13.39 -15.48 10.49
CA LEU A 16 -14.29 -14.56 9.80
C LEU A 16 -14.27 -14.79 8.29
N LEU A 17 -13.08 -14.93 7.70
CA LEU A 17 -12.96 -15.23 6.27
C LEU A 17 -13.57 -16.58 5.88
N GLN A 18 -13.36 -17.60 6.70
CA GLN A 18 -13.97 -18.91 6.51
C GLN A 18 -15.50 -18.83 6.53
N ALA A 19 -16.08 -18.09 7.49
CA ALA A 19 -17.51 -17.84 7.56
C ALA A 19 -18.04 -17.06 6.34
N LYS A 20 -17.18 -16.29 5.69
CA LYS A 20 -17.46 -15.58 4.43
C LYS A 20 -17.25 -16.43 3.17
N GLY A 21 -16.92 -17.71 3.31
CA GLY A 21 -16.79 -18.63 2.17
C GLY A 21 -15.46 -18.54 1.42
N VAL A 22 -14.41 -17.97 2.03
CA VAL A 22 -13.07 -17.95 1.41
C VAL A 22 -12.51 -19.38 1.30
N PRO A 23 -11.99 -19.79 0.12
CA PRO A 23 -11.48 -21.14 -0.08
C PRO A 23 -10.31 -21.50 0.85
N SER A 24 -10.23 -22.77 1.25
CA SER A 24 -9.20 -23.28 2.18
C SER A 24 -7.77 -23.03 1.70
N GLY A 25 -7.49 -23.15 0.39
CA GLY A 25 -6.18 -22.86 -0.18
C GLY A 25 -5.76 -21.39 -0.01
N MET A 26 -6.70 -20.45 -0.12
CA MET A 26 -6.43 -19.03 0.13
C MET A 26 -6.24 -18.76 1.63
N LEU A 27 -7.07 -19.37 2.49
CA LEU A 27 -6.90 -19.28 3.94
C LEU A 27 -5.53 -19.82 4.38
N TYR A 28 -5.07 -20.92 3.79
CA TYR A 28 -3.77 -21.52 4.08
C TYR A 28 -2.61 -20.59 3.72
N LYS A 29 -2.61 -20.00 2.52
CA LYS A 29 -1.60 -19.00 2.13
C LYS A 29 -1.55 -17.81 3.10
N ARG A 30 -2.72 -17.27 3.45
CA ARG A 30 -2.83 -16.15 4.41
C ARG A 30 -2.31 -16.54 5.80
N ALA A 31 -2.62 -17.75 6.26
CA ALA A 31 -2.13 -18.26 7.54
C ALA A 31 -0.59 -18.34 7.56
N LEU A 32 0.03 -18.90 6.52
CA LEU A 32 1.49 -18.99 6.42
C LEU A 32 2.17 -17.62 6.48
N PHE A 33 1.63 -16.66 5.72
CA PHE A 33 2.13 -15.28 5.74
C PHE A 33 1.99 -14.65 7.14
N LEU A 34 0.81 -14.76 7.74
CA LEU A 34 0.52 -14.15 9.04
C LEU A 34 1.28 -14.81 10.19
N ASP A 35 1.52 -16.12 10.14
CA ASP A 35 2.37 -16.82 11.12
C ASP A 35 3.78 -16.25 11.10
N LYS A 36 4.34 -15.96 9.91
CA LYS A 36 5.66 -15.32 9.82
C LYS A 36 5.62 -13.88 10.30
N LEU A 37 4.62 -13.08 9.89
CA LEU A 37 4.44 -11.71 10.36
C LEU A 37 4.30 -11.64 11.89
N SER A 38 3.63 -12.63 12.51
CA SER A 38 3.43 -12.69 13.96
C SER A 38 4.73 -12.64 14.75
N LEU A 39 5.80 -13.25 14.23
CA LEU A 39 7.12 -13.24 14.86
C LEU A 39 7.73 -11.83 14.87
N TYR A 40 7.44 -11.01 13.86
CA TYR A 40 7.97 -9.66 13.73
C TYR A 40 7.17 -8.65 14.55
N ILE A 41 5.89 -8.88 14.79
CA ILE A 41 5.02 -7.98 15.59
C ILE A 41 4.85 -8.44 17.04
N ALA A 42 5.39 -9.60 17.40
CA ALA A 42 5.39 -10.12 18.77
C ALA A 42 5.96 -9.07 19.73
N GLU A 43 5.28 -8.88 20.87
CA GLU A 43 5.67 -7.95 21.94
C GLU A 43 5.73 -6.46 21.52
N LYS A 44 5.49 -6.12 20.25
CA LYS A 44 5.39 -4.73 19.80
C LYS A 44 4.10 -4.09 20.32
N ALA A 45 4.18 -2.78 20.57
CA ALA A 45 3.00 -1.98 20.90
C ALA A 45 2.01 -1.97 19.72
N LEU A 46 0.71 -1.98 20.03
CA LEU A 46 -0.39 -2.04 19.06
C LEU A 46 -0.58 -0.70 18.35
N ASN A 47 0.36 -0.35 17.47
CA ASN A 47 0.30 0.87 16.68
C ASN A 47 0.72 0.63 15.22
N ARG A 48 0.33 1.57 14.37
CA ARG A 48 0.51 1.47 12.92
C ARG A 48 1.97 1.48 12.50
N ASP A 49 2.80 2.28 13.17
CA ASP A 49 4.17 2.51 12.75
C ASP A 49 5.02 1.27 12.99
N LEU A 50 4.91 0.66 14.17
CA LEU A 50 5.59 -0.59 14.51
C LEU A 50 5.11 -1.76 13.65
N PHE A 51 3.81 -1.81 13.33
CA PHE A 51 3.27 -2.81 12.41
C PHE A 51 3.81 -2.63 11.00
N SER A 52 3.87 -1.39 10.51
CA SER A 52 4.35 -1.10 9.15
C SER A 52 5.83 -1.45 9.01
N GLN A 53 6.66 -1.13 10.00
CA GLN A 53 8.07 -1.50 10.02
C GLN A 53 8.24 -3.04 9.99
N ALA A 54 7.52 -3.76 10.86
CA ALA A 54 7.54 -5.21 10.87
C ALA A 54 7.07 -5.84 9.55
N LEU A 55 6.08 -5.21 8.90
CA LEU A 55 5.57 -5.63 7.59
C LEU A 55 6.63 -5.44 6.50
N ASP A 56 7.32 -4.29 6.48
CA ASP A 56 8.39 -4.01 5.53
C ASP A 56 9.56 -5.00 5.69
N ASP A 57 9.90 -5.38 6.92
CA ASP A 57 10.93 -6.39 7.20
C ASP A 57 10.49 -7.77 6.70
N VAL A 58 9.29 -8.22 7.06
CA VAL A 58 8.85 -9.59 6.72
C VAL A 58 8.58 -9.76 5.24
N ILE A 59 8.01 -8.77 4.55
CA ILE A 59 7.62 -8.88 3.13
C ILE A 59 8.86 -9.07 2.23
N SER A 60 10.00 -8.52 2.63
CA SER A 60 11.28 -8.70 1.95
C SER A 60 11.76 -10.15 1.88
N THR A 61 11.19 -11.02 2.73
CA THR A 61 11.51 -12.45 2.81
C THR A 61 10.59 -13.34 1.97
N PHE A 62 9.61 -12.76 1.28
CA PHE A 62 8.67 -13.43 0.37
C PHE A 62 8.94 -13.08 -1.09
N SER A 63 8.45 -13.91 -2.01
CA SER A 63 8.50 -13.64 -3.44
C SER A 63 7.74 -12.36 -3.79
N SER A 64 8.33 -11.50 -4.61
CA SER A 64 7.68 -10.27 -5.09
C SER A 64 6.39 -10.51 -5.88
N GLU A 65 6.19 -11.73 -6.40
CA GLU A 65 4.98 -12.11 -7.12
C GLU A 65 3.75 -12.16 -6.20
N ASP A 66 3.95 -12.50 -4.92
CA ASP A 66 2.88 -12.65 -3.92
C ASP A 66 2.69 -11.37 -3.09
N TRP A 67 3.60 -10.38 -3.20
CA TRP A 67 3.59 -9.18 -2.33
C TRP A 67 2.26 -8.46 -2.28
N HIS A 68 1.56 -8.33 -3.40
CA HIS A 68 0.26 -7.66 -3.38
C HIS A 68 -0.77 -8.41 -2.52
N GLU A 69 -0.83 -9.74 -2.64
CA GLU A 69 -1.76 -10.56 -1.86
C GLU A 69 -1.39 -10.56 -0.38
N ASP A 70 -0.10 -10.64 -0.06
CA ASP A 70 0.43 -10.61 1.30
C ASP A 70 0.20 -9.24 1.97
N LEU A 71 0.49 -8.14 1.27
CA LEU A 71 0.24 -6.78 1.76
C LEU A 71 -1.25 -6.51 1.93
N ASN A 72 -2.12 -7.03 1.05
CA ASN A 72 -3.56 -6.95 1.24
C ASN A 72 -4.00 -7.74 2.49
N THR A 73 -3.47 -8.95 2.68
CA THR A 73 -3.72 -9.78 3.87
C THR A 73 -3.31 -9.05 5.15
N ALA A 74 -2.13 -8.43 5.18
CA ALA A 74 -1.66 -7.65 6.33
C ALA A 74 -2.60 -6.47 6.67
N ARG A 75 -3.12 -5.76 5.65
CA ARG A 75 -4.04 -4.63 5.84
C ARG A 75 -5.39 -5.06 6.40
N GLU A 76 -5.93 -6.18 5.90
CA GLU A 76 -7.18 -6.75 6.41
C GLU A 76 -7.03 -7.31 7.83
N PHE A 77 -5.85 -7.86 8.14
CA PHE A 77 -5.51 -8.40 9.45
C PHE A 77 -5.29 -7.31 10.52
N TYR A 78 -4.71 -6.16 10.16
CA TYR A 78 -4.32 -5.11 11.11
C TYR A 78 -5.42 -4.74 12.14
N PRO A 79 -6.69 -4.50 11.76
CA PRO A 79 -7.78 -4.26 12.72
C PRO A 79 -7.95 -5.32 13.80
N PHE A 80 -7.71 -6.59 13.48
CA PHE A 80 -7.78 -7.71 14.43
C PHE A 80 -6.63 -7.63 15.43
N TRP A 81 -5.42 -7.36 14.95
CA TRP A 81 -4.25 -7.22 15.80
C TRP A 81 -4.38 -6.06 16.80
N VAL A 82 -4.85 -4.89 16.36
CA VAL A 82 -5.09 -3.73 17.25
C VAL A 82 -6.44 -3.76 17.98
N LYS A 83 -7.21 -4.86 17.86
CA LYS A 83 -8.53 -5.04 18.49
C LYS A 83 -9.53 -3.92 18.17
N ASN A 84 -9.49 -3.36 16.96
CA ASN A 84 -10.43 -2.32 16.52
C ASN A 84 -11.75 -2.94 16.05
N MET A 85 -12.68 -3.14 16.99
CA MET A 85 -13.98 -3.79 16.74
C MET A 85 -14.83 -3.06 15.70
N LYS A 86 -14.77 -1.73 15.63
CA LYS A 86 -15.52 -0.95 14.63
C LYS A 86 -15.02 -1.25 13.22
N ALA A 87 -13.71 -1.29 13.03
CA ALA A 87 -13.09 -1.64 11.74
C ALA A 87 -13.35 -3.10 11.37
N ILE A 88 -13.31 -4.03 12.34
CA ILE A 88 -13.64 -5.45 12.12
C ILE A 88 -15.11 -5.62 11.70
N ALA A 89 -16.04 -4.93 12.36
CA ALA A 89 -17.46 -4.97 12.00
C ALA A 89 -17.70 -4.41 10.59
N ALA A 90 -17.10 -3.26 10.27
CA ALA A 90 -17.18 -2.67 8.94
C ALA A 90 -16.57 -3.59 7.87
N PHE A 91 -15.45 -4.25 8.17
CA PHE A 91 -14.84 -5.25 7.30
C PHE A 91 -15.79 -6.44 7.08
N SER A 92 -16.35 -6.99 8.15
CA SER A 92 -17.29 -8.11 8.08
C SER A 92 -18.50 -7.82 7.21
N VAL A 93 -19.09 -6.63 7.32
CA VAL A 93 -20.26 -6.25 6.52
C VAL A 93 -19.91 -6.08 5.05
N ASN A 94 -18.77 -5.47 4.74
CA ASN A 94 -18.40 -5.10 3.38
C ASN A 94 -17.59 -6.17 2.63
N TYR A 95 -17.13 -7.22 3.30
CA TYR A 95 -16.36 -8.28 2.67
C TYR A 95 -17.24 -9.09 1.72
N SER A 96 -16.95 -9.03 0.42
CA SER A 96 -17.55 -9.89 -0.59
C SER A 96 -16.47 -10.65 -1.36
N ILE A 97 -16.72 -11.93 -1.67
CA ILE A 97 -15.75 -12.79 -2.39
C ILE A 97 -15.39 -12.19 -3.75
N GLU A 98 -16.35 -11.56 -4.45
CA GLU A 98 -16.11 -10.86 -5.73
C GLU A 98 -15.19 -9.64 -5.59
N THR A 99 -15.15 -8.99 -4.43
CA THR A 99 -14.20 -7.88 -4.20
C THR A 99 -12.78 -8.33 -3.92
N ALA A 100 -12.56 -9.62 -3.64
CA ALA A 100 -11.23 -10.21 -3.50
C ALA A 100 -10.52 -10.41 -4.86
N SER A 101 -11.24 -10.27 -5.98
CA SER A 101 -10.72 -10.52 -7.33
C SER A 101 -10.64 -9.25 -8.18
N VAL A 102 -9.96 -8.19 -7.71
CA VAL A 102 -9.47 -7.20 -8.67
C VAL A 102 -8.34 -7.86 -9.46
N GLN A 103 -8.71 -8.51 -10.57
CA GLN A 103 -7.77 -9.23 -11.44
C GLN A 103 -6.85 -8.30 -12.22
N TRP A 104 -7.17 -7.01 -12.26
CA TRP A 104 -6.32 -6.05 -12.95
C TRP A 104 -4.96 -5.95 -12.26
N LYS A 105 -3.90 -6.14 -13.06
CA LYS A 105 -2.52 -5.86 -12.69
C LYS A 105 -1.94 -4.89 -13.73
N PRO A 106 -1.15 -3.88 -13.34
CA PRO A 106 -0.42 -3.06 -14.29
C PRO A 106 0.50 -3.93 -15.15
N VAL A 107 0.74 -3.49 -16.39
CA VAL A 107 1.64 -4.15 -17.34
C VAL A 107 3.03 -4.37 -16.74
N ALA A 108 3.61 -5.56 -16.92
CA ALA A 108 4.97 -5.84 -16.45
C ALA A 108 5.99 -4.86 -17.06
N THR A 109 6.90 -4.32 -16.25
CA THR A 109 7.85 -3.28 -16.68
C THR A 109 9.06 -3.18 -15.75
N THR A 110 9.97 -2.25 -16.04
CA THR A 110 11.12 -1.92 -15.20
C THR A 110 11.07 -0.45 -14.78
N LEU A 111 11.74 -0.11 -13.68
CA LEU A 111 11.86 1.28 -13.21
C LEU A 111 12.51 2.19 -14.28
N LYS A 112 13.48 1.66 -15.03
CA LYS A 112 14.13 2.37 -16.14
C LYS A 112 13.13 2.73 -17.24
N SER A 113 12.37 1.75 -17.73
CA SER A 113 11.39 1.95 -18.79
C SER A 113 10.29 2.94 -18.39
N LEU A 114 9.82 2.87 -17.14
CA LEU A 114 8.89 3.86 -16.59
C LEU A 114 9.49 5.26 -16.61
N THR A 115 10.72 5.42 -16.09
CA THR A 115 11.38 6.73 -15.99
C THR A 115 11.62 7.37 -17.36
N GLU A 116 12.04 6.58 -18.36
CA GLU A 116 12.22 7.05 -19.74
C GLU A 116 10.89 7.50 -20.35
N SER A 117 9.82 6.75 -20.10
CA SER A 117 8.49 7.02 -20.65
C SER A 117 7.81 8.23 -20.02
N ILE A 118 8.19 8.63 -18.79
CA ILE A 118 7.66 9.85 -18.14
C ILE A 118 7.89 11.09 -19.00
N LEU A 119 9.01 11.15 -19.72
CA LEU A 119 9.40 12.32 -20.51
C LEU A 119 8.49 12.56 -21.71
N THR A 120 7.87 11.51 -22.23
CA THR A 120 7.01 11.56 -23.43
C THR A 120 5.53 11.33 -23.11
N THR A 121 5.21 10.94 -21.88
CA THR A 121 3.83 10.67 -21.46
C THR A 121 3.04 11.97 -21.28
N GLN A 122 1.90 12.05 -21.96
CA GLN A 122 0.88 13.05 -21.68
C GLN A 122 -0.03 12.55 -20.56
N PHE A 123 -0.02 13.26 -19.44
CA PHE A 123 -0.91 13.01 -18.30
C PHE A 123 -2.25 13.73 -18.51
N GLU A 124 -3.32 13.18 -17.96
CA GLU A 124 -4.65 13.80 -18.02
C GLU A 124 -4.68 15.14 -17.27
N THR A 125 -5.66 15.99 -17.57
CA THR A 125 -5.82 17.28 -16.89
C THR A 125 -5.92 17.14 -15.37
N ALA A 126 -6.73 16.19 -14.89
CA ALA A 126 -6.89 15.93 -13.46
C ALA A 126 -5.57 15.47 -12.81
N GLU A 127 -4.79 14.65 -13.51
CA GLU A 127 -3.49 14.17 -13.05
C GLU A 127 -2.48 15.31 -12.95
N ASN A 128 -2.44 16.20 -13.95
CA ASN A 128 -1.58 17.38 -13.92
C ASN A 128 -1.96 18.35 -12.78
N ILE A 129 -3.25 18.52 -12.50
CA ILE A 129 -3.73 19.31 -11.36
C ILE A 129 -3.22 18.70 -10.05
N ALA A 130 -3.38 17.39 -9.85
CA ALA A 130 -2.91 16.71 -8.65
C ALA A 130 -1.38 16.81 -8.49
N LEU A 131 -0.61 16.60 -9.57
CA LEU A 131 0.85 16.74 -9.57
C LEU A 131 1.28 18.16 -9.21
N THR A 132 0.63 19.18 -9.78
CA THR A 132 0.93 20.59 -9.52
C THR A 132 0.62 20.96 -8.07
N ALA A 133 -0.52 20.52 -7.55
CA ALA A 133 -0.92 20.77 -6.17
C ALA A 133 0.05 20.10 -5.18
N TYR A 134 0.46 18.86 -5.46
CA TYR A 134 1.44 18.15 -4.63
C TYR A 134 2.81 18.82 -4.67
N ALA A 135 3.31 19.21 -5.85
CA ALA A 135 4.57 19.95 -5.98
C ALA A 135 4.57 21.24 -5.16
N ARG A 136 3.47 22.02 -5.25
CA ARG A 136 3.31 23.26 -4.49
C ARG A 136 3.27 22.99 -2.98
N ALA A 137 2.59 21.94 -2.54
CA ALA A 137 2.55 21.58 -1.12
C ALA A 137 3.95 21.23 -0.58
N LEU A 138 4.74 20.46 -1.33
CA LEU A 138 6.14 20.16 -0.98
C LEU A 138 7.00 21.42 -0.90
N SER A 139 6.94 22.29 -1.92
CA SER A 139 7.68 23.56 -1.92
C SER A 139 7.29 24.47 -0.76
N ASN A 140 5.99 24.60 -0.47
CA ASN A 140 5.49 25.40 0.65
C ASN A 140 5.89 24.80 2.01
N GLY A 141 6.10 23.48 2.06
CA GLY A 141 6.63 22.76 3.21
C GLY A 141 8.14 22.94 3.42
N GLY A 142 8.85 23.65 2.53
CA GLY A 142 10.28 23.91 2.61
C GLY A 142 11.17 22.91 1.88
N ALA A 143 10.61 21.96 1.13
CA ALA A 143 11.39 20.98 0.39
C ALA A 143 12.23 21.63 -0.72
N GLU A 144 13.49 21.22 -0.83
CA GLU A 144 14.38 21.67 -1.91
C GLU A 144 13.87 21.22 -3.29
N LEU A 145 14.18 22.01 -4.33
CA LEU A 145 13.75 21.73 -5.71
C LEU A 145 14.12 20.32 -6.19
N LYS A 146 15.30 19.82 -5.81
CA LYS A 146 15.75 18.47 -6.17
C LYS A 146 14.82 17.40 -5.58
N LEU A 147 14.47 17.54 -4.30
CA LEU A 147 13.56 16.64 -3.61
C LEU A 147 12.15 16.71 -4.19
N VAL A 148 11.64 17.92 -4.46
CA VAL A 148 10.35 18.12 -5.14
C VAL A 148 10.33 17.37 -6.47
N ASN A 149 11.36 17.52 -7.30
CA ASN A 149 11.45 16.84 -8.60
C ASN A 149 11.50 15.30 -8.44
N THR A 150 12.22 14.78 -7.45
CA THR A 150 12.22 13.34 -7.14
C THR A 150 10.83 12.86 -6.73
N CYS A 151 10.14 13.55 -5.83
CA CYS A 151 8.78 13.20 -5.41
C CYS A 151 7.79 13.23 -6.57
N ILE A 152 7.86 14.24 -7.43
CA ILE A 152 7.00 14.33 -8.63
C ILE A 152 7.31 13.21 -9.62
N THR A 153 8.56 12.80 -9.75
CA THR A 153 8.93 11.66 -10.60
C THR A 153 8.32 10.35 -10.06
N LEU A 154 8.39 10.11 -8.76
CA LEU A 154 7.77 8.94 -8.11
C LEU A 154 6.23 8.96 -8.19
N ALA A 155 5.61 10.13 -8.07
CA ALA A 155 4.17 10.30 -8.27
C ALA A 155 3.75 9.97 -9.72
N LYS A 156 4.51 10.46 -10.70
CA LYS A 156 4.30 10.15 -12.13
C LYS A 156 4.45 8.66 -12.43
N ILE A 157 5.40 7.97 -11.80
CA ILE A 157 5.53 6.51 -11.89
C ILE A 157 4.20 5.83 -11.53
N ILE A 158 3.56 6.20 -10.42
CA ILE A 158 2.27 5.61 -10.06
C ILE A 158 1.16 5.92 -11.06
N LEU A 159 1.09 7.15 -11.56
CA LEU A 159 0.11 7.51 -12.59
C LEU A 159 0.28 6.66 -13.85
N MET A 160 1.52 6.44 -14.29
CA MET A 160 1.81 5.53 -15.40
C MET A 160 1.35 4.10 -15.11
N ARG A 161 1.55 3.61 -13.88
CA ARG A 161 1.10 2.27 -13.46
C ARG A 161 -0.42 2.16 -13.40
N LEU A 162 -1.13 3.27 -13.29
CA LEU A 162 -2.60 3.35 -13.24
C LEU A 162 -3.26 3.62 -14.59
N LYS A 163 -2.48 3.92 -15.64
CA LYS A 163 -2.99 4.38 -16.94
C LYS A 163 -4.08 3.45 -17.52
N ASP A 164 -3.85 2.15 -17.44
CA ASP A 164 -4.75 1.13 -18.01
C ASP A 164 -5.67 0.51 -16.95
N ALA A 165 -5.83 1.16 -15.79
CA ALA A 165 -6.74 0.68 -14.75
C ALA A 165 -8.20 0.84 -15.21
N PRO A 166 -9.03 -0.23 -15.13
CA PRO A 166 -10.42 -0.16 -15.57
C PRO A 166 -11.25 0.81 -14.73
N ILE A 167 -10.89 0.95 -13.45
CA ILE A 167 -11.51 1.88 -12.51
C ILE A 167 -10.39 2.53 -11.70
N LYS A 168 -10.29 3.85 -11.75
CA LYS A 168 -9.36 4.65 -10.93
C LYS A 168 -9.98 4.85 -9.53
N ASN A 169 -9.57 4.05 -8.56
CA ASN A 169 -10.03 4.14 -7.17
C ASN A 169 -8.91 3.69 -6.20
N ILE A 170 -9.20 3.68 -4.89
CA ILE A 170 -8.22 3.27 -3.87
C ILE A 170 -7.66 1.85 -4.07
N LYS A 171 -8.47 0.93 -4.62
CA LYS A 171 -8.05 -0.46 -4.83
C LYS A 171 -7.02 -0.54 -5.95
N SER A 172 -7.30 0.05 -7.12
CA SER A 172 -6.33 0.09 -8.22
C SER A 172 -5.07 0.87 -7.83
N TYR A 173 -5.20 1.95 -7.07
CA TYR A 173 -4.04 2.69 -6.53
C TYR A 173 -3.14 1.81 -5.66
N ARG A 174 -3.72 1.01 -4.76
CA ARG A 174 -2.97 0.07 -3.91
C ARG A 174 -2.32 -1.04 -4.72
N ILE A 175 -3.04 -1.64 -5.67
CA ILE A 175 -2.48 -2.66 -6.56
C ILE A 175 -1.28 -2.11 -7.33
N ALA A 176 -1.43 -0.92 -7.92
CA ALA A 176 -0.36 -0.26 -8.65
C ALA A 176 0.84 0.03 -7.72
N THR A 177 0.60 0.48 -6.49
CA THR A 177 1.64 0.72 -5.49
C THR A 177 2.39 -0.56 -5.16
N ASP A 178 1.67 -1.60 -4.74
CA ASP A 178 2.25 -2.88 -4.28
C ASP A 178 3.06 -3.55 -5.38
N LEU A 179 2.56 -3.54 -6.62
CA LEU A 179 3.24 -4.13 -7.79
C LEU A 179 4.34 -3.23 -8.38
N THR A 180 4.59 -2.06 -7.78
CA THR A 180 5.69 -1.16 -8.17
C THR A 180 6.81 -1.20 -7.13
N LEU A 181 6.51 -1.53 -5.87
CA LEU A 181 7.52 -1.67 -4.81
C LEU A 181 8.70 -2.60 -5.18
N PRO A 182 8.48 -3.78 -5.82
CA PRO A 182 9.58 -4.65 -6.20
C PRO A 182 10.53 -4.06 -7.24
N LEU A 183 10.12 -3.01 -7.96
CA LEU A 183 10.96 -2.39 -9.00
C LEU A 183 12.11 -1.55 -8.41
N PHE A 184 12.07 -1.28 -7.11
CA PHE A 184 13.11 -0.57 -6.39
C PHE A 184 14.04 -1.58 -5.71
N ASN A 185 15.34 -1.51 -5.99
CA ASN A 185 16.32 -2.42 -5.39
C ASN A 185 16.83 -1.95 -4.03
N MET A 186 16.87 -0.63 -3.81
CA MET A 186 17.41 -0.03 -2.58
C MET A 186 16.29 0.20 -1.55
N PRO A 187 16.48 -0.22 -0.28
CA PRO A 187 15.48 -0.02 0.79
C PRO A 187 15.08 1.45 0.97
N GLU A 188 16.04 2.36 0.92
CA GLU A 188 15.81 3.81 1.04
C GLU A 188 14.86 4.33 -0.04
N ASN A 189 15.04 3.86 -1.29
CA ASN A 189 14.17 4.25 -2.41
C ASN A 189 12.77 3.66 -2.28
N LYS A 190 12.62 2.43 -1.76
CA LYS A 190 11.30 1.85 -1.43
C LYS A 190 10.59 2.68 -0.39
N HIS A 191 11.30 3.07 0.67
CA HIS A 191 10.74 3.87 1.75
C HIS A 191 10.28 5.25 1.25
N LEU A 192 11.15 5.95 0.50
CA LEU A 192 10.80 7.23 -0.11
C LEU A 192 9.60 7.10 -1.05
N PHE A 193 9.58 6.06 -1.89
CA PHE A 193 8.44 5.80 -2.77
C PHE A 193 7.15 5.60 -1.96
N LEU A 194 7.16 4.78 -0.89
CA LEU A 194 6.00 4.58 -0.03
C LEU A 194 5.50 5.87 0.62
N ILE A 195 6.40 6.74 1.07
CA ILE A 195 6.03 8.06 1.59
C ILE A 195 5.31 8.85 0.50
N VAL A 196 5.96 9.00 -0.65
CA VAL A 196 5.47 9.84 -1.74
C VAL A 196 4.12 9.38 -2.26
N VAL A 197 3.91 8.09 -2.47
CA VAL A 197 2.62 7.57 -3.00
C VAL A 197 1.51 7.71 -1.96
N ARG A 198 1.81 7.60 -0.66
CA ARG A 198 0.81 7.82 0.40
C ARG A 198 0.40 9.30 0.49
N GLU A 199 1.35 10.21 0.39
CA GLU A 199 1.08 11.65 0.37
C GLU A 199 0.32 12.04 -0.90
N PHE A 200 0.84 11.63 -2.06
CA PHE A 200 0.28 11.94 -3.36
C PHE A 200 -1.14 11.39 -3.54
N TYR A 201 -1.47 10.25 -2.93
CA TYR A 201 -2.83 9.70 -2.95
C TYR A 201 -3.89 10.72 -2.48
N ASN A 202 -3.58 11.55 -1.48
CA ASN A 202 -4.54 12.56 -1.00
C ASN A 202 -4.86 13.59 -2.09
N PHE A 203 -3.85 14.03 -2.85
CA PHE A 203 -4.05 14.94 -3.99
C PHE A 203 -4.78 14.25 -5.14
N TRP A 204 -4.40 13.01 -5.46
CA TRP A 204 -5.00 12.24 -6.54
C TRP A 204 -6.46 11.87 -6.28
N SER A 205 -6.83 11.61 -5.02
CA SER A 205 -8.21 11.30 -4.61
C SER A 205 -9.09 12.56 -4.40
N GLY A 206 -8.51 13.76 -4.54
CA GLY A 206 -9.25 15.01 -4.40
C GLY A 206 -9.55 15.41 -2.96
N ASP A 207 -8.74 14.98 -2.00
CA ASP A 207 -8.88 15.34 -0.59
C ASP A 207 -8.64 16.85 -0.40
N PRO A 208 -9.64 17.62 0.10
CA PRO A 208 -9.48 19.06 0.34
C PRO A 208 -8.34 19.40 1.30
N ASP A 209 -8.01 18.49 2.22
CA ASP A 209 -6.99 18.68 3.26
C ASP A 209 -5.63 18.08 2.87
N ALA A 210 -5.46 17.64 1.61
CA ALA A 210 -4.25 16.95 1.14
C ALA A 210 -2.94 17.67 1.50
N ALA A 211 -2.92 19.00 1.39
CA ALA A 211 -1.74 19.81 1.70
C ALA A 211 -1.28 19.71 3.17
N SER A 212 -2.20 19.48 4.10
CA SER A 212 -1.88 19.31 5.53
C SER A 212 -1.27 17.95 5.87
N LYS A 213 -1.34 17.00 4.93
CA LYS A 213 -0.94 15.59 5.10
C LYS A 213 0.42 15.27 4.47
N VAL A 214 1.07 16.26 3.85
CA VAL A 214 2.45 16.15 3.37
C VAL A 214 3.37 16.24 4.58
N LEU A 215 4.28 15.29 4.74
CA LEU A 215 5.28 15.35 5.79
C LEU A 215 6.12 16.61 5.60
N LYS A 216 6.26 17.39 6.68
CA LYS A 216 7.23 18.47 6.72
C LYS A 216 8.61 17.81 6.81
N LEU A 217 9.26 17.66 5.67
CA LEU A 217 10.65 17.24 5.58
C LEU A 217 11.48 18.46 6.02
N VAL A 218 11.73 18.55 7.33
CA VAL A 218 12.60 19.54 7.98
C VAL A 218 14.04 19.07 7.91
#